data_AF-A0A5C4LYE2-F1
#
_entry.id   AF-A0A5C4LYE2-F1
#
_cell.length_a   1.000
_cell.length_b   1.000
_cell.length_c   1.000
_cell.angle_alpha   90.00
_cell.angle_beta   90.00
_cell.angle_gamma   90.00
#
_symmetry.space_group_name_H-M   'P 1'
#
loop_
_entity.id
_entity.type
_entity.pdbx_description
1 polymer ?
#
loop_
_entity_poly.entity_id
_entity_poly.type
_entity_poly.pdbx_seq_one_letter_code
_entity_poly.pdbx_strand_id
1 'polypeptide(L)'
;MGEAHEMRGRLLAIVVMVVAAVAVAGCSASQPNSAAGPAKPAIPAVRLAISPANSSQNVATDAPIVVTATGGQVRDVSVHSQGDQVMGSFDTQRSTWRSTGTLNVAQTYTVTATGVNPAGQATTVTSSFTTLTPSKTFRTHIFEGDHDTYGVGMPIELTFSHAITNKAAVEQALHVTSSQPVVGAWWWLDDEHVDFRPRDYWPAHTTVSFTGLLDGVQGAPGMYGTADLTQTFLIGDSLIVTASTTTHHMQVYRNGQLQYDWPISTGKRGHDTPDGTYLTIDKANPEEMKPSDIAPGQPGYYDLQVPWSVRFTWSGDFLHDAYWSVGQQGSSDVSHGCVNMPPQAAQTYYQEELPGDPVTITNSPLAGTNGDGWTDWFYSWPQLLDKSALHKAVQAGPNGSTFVAPSEVPASTAGAPLTTAPANNSAAA
;
A
#
# COMPACT_ATOMS: atom_id res chain seq x y z
N MET A 1 17.62 57.02 -35.83
CA MET A 1 17.08 57.33 -34.48
C MET A 1 17.69 56.27 -33.58
N GLY A 2 18.95 56.41 -33.12
CA GLY A 2 19.39 57.25 -32.00
C GLY A 2 19.11 56.48 -30.69
N GLU A 3 20.02 56.20 -29.76
CA GLU A 3 21.47 56.39 -29.61
C GLU A 3 21.90 55.43 -28.48
N ALA A 4 23.15 54.98 -28.49
CA ALA A 4 23.77 54.23 -27.42
C ALA A 4 24.12 55.14 -26.22
N HIS A 5 24.21 54.60 -25.00
CA HIS A 5 25.24 55.05 -24.06
C HIS A 5 25.57 54.04 -22.95
N GLU A 6 26.85 53.70 -22.94
CA GLU A 6 27.73 53.13 -21.93
C GLU A 6 27.74 53.89 -20.57
N MET A 7 28.04 53.21 -19.44
CA MET A 7 29.31 53.32 -18.66
C MET A 7 29.18 52.99 -17.14
N ARG A 8 30.06 52.07 -16.69
CA ARG A 8 30.99 52.10 -15.52
C ARG A 8 30.49 52.31 -14.06
N GLY A 9 30.90 51.37 -13.20
CA GLY A 9 32.02 51.63 -12.27
C GLY A 9 31.81 51.55 -10.73
N ARG A 10 32.41 50.50 -10.12
CA ARG A 10 33.15 50.41 -8.83
C ARG A 10 32.49 50.90 -7.51
N LEU A 11 32.55 50.07 -6.45
CA LEU A 11 33.46 50.28 -5.30
C LEU A 11 33.53 49.08 -4.33
N LEU A 12 34.77 48.78 -3.91
CA LEU A 12 35.18 47.87 -2.82
C LEU A 12 34.92 48.51 -1.44
N ALA A 13 34.69 47.69 -0.41
CA ALA A 13 35.07 48.03 0.97
C ALA A 13 35.63 46.81 1.70
N ILE A 14 36.94 46.85 1.94
CA ILE A 14 37.73 45.99 2.82
C ILE A 14 37.78 46.71 4.19
N VAL A 15 37.57 45.99 5.30
CA VAL A 15 37.91 46.49 6.65
C VAL A 15 38.88 45.50 7.31
N VAL A 16 40.02 46.03 7.73
CA VAL A 16 41.16 45.36 8.36
C VAL A 16 41.30 45.85 9.81
N MET A 17 41.46 44.88 10.72
CA MET A 17 42.20 44.83 12.00
C MET A 17 42.19 46.00 13.00
N VAL A 18 42.02 45.66 14.29
CA VAL A 18 42.90 46.14 15.38
C VAL A 18 43.15 45.02 16.40
N VAL A 19 44.44 44.70 16.61
CA VAL A 19 44.99 43.92 17.72
C VAL A 19 45.40 44.90 18.83
N ALA A 20 45.09 44.61 20.09
CA ALA A 20 45.67 45.31 21.24
C ALA A 20 46.13 44.30 22.30
N ALA A 21 47.45 44.23 22.49
CA ALA A 21 48.11 43.55 23.60
C ALA A 21 48.33 44.56 24.73
N VAL A 22 47.98 44.19 25.96
CA VAL A 22 48.40 44.91 27.18
C VAL A 22 48.93 43.88 28.17
N ALA A 23 50.22 43.98 28.47
CA ALA A 23 50.88 43.29 29.57
C ALA A 23 50.91 44.22 30.79
N VAL A 24 50.54 43.69 31.96
CA VAL A 24 50.83 44.32 33.26
C VAL A 24 51.39 43.24 34.18
N ALA A 25 52.57 43.51 34.74
CA ALA A 25 53.24 42.71 35.76
C ALA A 25 52.95 43.27 37.16
N GLY A 26 52.92 42.37 38.16
CA GLY A 26 53.29 42.71 39.54
C GLY A 26 52.34 42.24 40.65
N CYS A 27 52.76 41.19 41.35
CA CYS A 27 53.09 41.18 42.80
C CYS A 27 52.57 39.94 43.55
N SER A 28 53.52 39.24 44.17
CA SER A 28 53.33 38.08 45.05
C SER A 28 52.63 38.44 46.35
N ALA A 29 51.62 37.66 46.72
CA ALA A 29 51.19 37.50 48.10
C ALA A 29 50.96 36.00 48.36
N SER A 30 51.91 35.40 49.06
CA SER A 30 51.84 34.01 49.54
C SER A 30 50.80 33.93 50.65
N GLN A 31 49.65 33.32 50.38
CA GLN A 31 48.70 32.90 51.42
C GLN A 31 48.68 31.37 51.57
N PRO A 32 48.42 30.87 52.78
CA PRO A 32 48.77 29.52 53.19
C PRO A 32 47.82 28.47 52.60
N ASN A 33 48.37 27.28 52.35
CA ASN A 33 47.67 26.05 52.02
C ASN A 33 46.31 25.93 52.74
N SER A 34 45.23 26.22 52.01
CA SER A 34 43.94 25.61 52.31
C SER A 34 44.06 24.16 51.88
N ALA A 35 44.05 23.25 52.85
CA ALA A 35 43.98 21.82 52.59
C ALA A 35 42.85 21.57 51.60
N ALA A 36 43.20 21.00 50.43
CA ALA A 36 42.21 20.52 49.48
C ALA A 36 41.31 19.54 50.24
N GLY A 37 40.04 19.92 50.42
CA GLY A 37 39.02 18.97 50.89
C GLY A 37 39.03 17.74 49.99
N PRO A 38 38.61 16.57 50.49
CA PRO A 38 38.59 15.35 49.68
C PRO A 38 37.87 15.64 48.37
N ALA A 39 38.56 15.44 47.25
CA ALA A 39 38.02 15.68 45.92
C ALA A 39 36.69 14.92 45.81
N LYS A 40 35.60 15.65 45.52
CA LYS A 40 34.28 15.05 45.29
C LYS A 40 34.45 13.92 44.26
N PRO A 41 33.97 12.69 44.53
CA PRO A 41 34.12 11.59 43.58
C PRO A 41 33.55 12.01 42.21
N ALA A 42 34.39 11.96 41.18
CA ALA A 42 33.95 12.27 39.83
C ALA A 42 32.94 11.21 39.39
N ILE A 43 31.76 11.64 38.95
CA ILE A 43 30.76 10.74 38.38
C ILE A 43 31.34 10.20 37.06
N PRO A 44 31.46 8.87 36.88
CA PRO A 44 32.03 8.30 35.66
C PRO A 44 31.26 8.73 34.40
N ALA A 45 31.95 8.80 33.27
CA ALA A 45 31.30 8.99 31.97
C ALA A 45 30.39 7.79 31.65
N VAL A 46 29.27 8.06 30.97
CA VAL A 46 28.40 7.02 30.45
C VAL A 46 29.16 6.17 29.44
N ARG A 47 28.95 4.86 29.46
CA ARG A 47 29.47 3.96 28.43
C ARG A 47 28.36 3.61 27.46
N LEU A 48 28.63 3.77 26.17
CA LEU A 48 27.73 3.40 25.10
C LEU A 48 28.27 2.18 24.37
N ALA A 49 27.39 1.25 24.03
CA ALA A 49 27.67 0.14 23.14
C ALA A 49 26.69 0.17 21.96
N ILE A 50 27.21 -0.03 20.75
CA ILE A 50 26.43 -0.12 19.52
C ILE A 50 26.58 -1.55 18.99
N SER A 51 25.45 -2.17 18.68
CA SER A 51 25.35 -3.40 17.89
C SER A 51 24.56 -3.08 16.61
N PRO A 52 24.97 -3.51 15.42
CA PRO A 52 26.21 -4.25 15.11
C PRO A 52 27.50 -3.51 15.48
N ALA A 53 28.56 -4.28 15.75
CA ALA A 53 29.86 -3.73 16.15
C ALA A 53 30.54 -2.97 15.00
N ASN A 54 31.43 -2.04 15.34
CA ASN A 54 32.13 -1.25 14.35
C ASN A 54 32.95 -2.13 13.37
N SER A 55 32.92 -1.75 12.09
CA SER A 55 33.51 -2.46 10.95
C SER A 55 32.96 -3.86 10.68
N SER A 56 31.83 -4.25 11.31
CA SER A 56 31.15 -5.51 10.96
C SER A 56 30.77 -5.52 9.49
N GLN A 57 30.90 -6.69 8.87
CA GLN A 57 30.55 -6.93 7.47
C GLN A 57 29.47 -7.99 7.37
N ASN A 58 28.70 -7.95 6.29
CA ASN A 58 27.69 -8.98 5.98
C ASN A 58 26.68 -9.16 7.13
N VAL A 59 26.27 -8.05 7.75
CA VAL A 59 25.27 -8.05 8.83
C VAL A 59 23.91 -8.44 8.25
N ALA A 60 23.19 -9.31 8.97
CA ALA A 60 21.83 -9.69 8.60
C ALA A 60 20.87 -8.50 8.67
N THR A 61 19.96 -8.40 7.70
CA THR A 61 19.03 -7.27 7.55
C THR A 61 17.89 -7.29 8.56
N ASP A 62 17.58 -8.45 9.14
CA ASP A 62 16.62 -8.63 10.22
C ASP A 62 17.22 -8.37 11.61
N ALA A 63 18.55 -8.20 11.70
CA ALA A 63 19.22 -7.82 12.94
C ALA A 63 19.09 -6.30 13.16
N PRO A 64 18.38 -5.85 14.19
CA PRO A 64 18.20 -4.43 14.43
C PRO A 64 19.48 -3.79 14.95
N ILE A 65 19.61 -2.49 14.70
CA ILE A 65 20.62 -1.65 15.36
C ILE A 65 20.15 -1.40 16.80
N VAL A 66 21.03 -1.68 17.75
CA VAL A 66 20.79 -1.49 19.19
C VAL A 66 21.89 -0.64 19.78
N VAL A 67 21.49 0.41 20.50
CA VAL A 67 22.39 1.27 21.26
C VAL A 67 22.04 1.17 22.74
N THR A 68 22.98 0.77 23.59
CA THR A 68 22.77 0.65 25.04
C THR A 68 23.68 1.58 25.82
N ALA A 69 23.17 2.17 26.90
CA ALA A 69 23.92 3.00 27.84
C ALA A 69 24.12 2.29 29.19
N THR A 70 25.33 2.33 29.73
CA THR A 70 25.67 1.90 31.10
C THR A 70 26.21 3.09 31.89
N GLY A 71 25.69 3.32 33.09
CA GLY A 71 26.06 4.48 33.93
C GLY A 71 25.50 5.81 33.43
N GLY A 72 24.40 5.79 32.68
CA GLY A 72 23.75 6.96 32.10
C GLY A 72 22.58 6.58 31.19
N GLN A 73 22.14 7.52 30.34
CA GLN A 73 21.05 7.35 29.39
C GLN A 73 21.52 7.64 27.96
N VAL A 74 20.88 6.99 26.98
CA VAL A 74 20.99 7.35 25.56
C VAL A 74 20.12 8.60 25.32
N ARG A 75 20.78 9.70 24.93
CA ARG A 75 20.11 10.97 24.66
C ARG A 75 19.63 11.02 23.22
N ASP A 76 20.51 10.69 22.29
CA ASP A 76 20.30 10.87 20.85
C ASP A 76 20.97 9.73 20.07
N VAL A 77 20.30 9.26 19.02
CA VAL A 77 20.83 8.29 18.06
C VAL A 77 20.48 8.77 16.67
N SER A 78 21.48 8.87 15.81
CA SER A 78 21.30 9.09 14.37
C SER A 78 21.93 7.94 13.61
N VAL A 79 21.21 7.43 12.62
CA VAL A 79 21.66 6.35 11.74
C VAL A 79 21.56 6.87 10.32
N HIS A 80 22.71 6.93 9.65
CA HIS A 80 22.82 7.37 8.27
C HIS A 80 23.16 6.17 7.38
N SER A 81 22.54 6.13 6.20
CA SER A 81 22.88 5.23 5.10
C SER A 81 22.91 6.03 3.79
N GLN A 82 23.18 5.40 2.64
CA GLN A 82 22.97 6.09 1.36
C GLN A 82 21.48 6.28 1.01
N GLY A 83 20.58 5.60 1.73
CA GLY A 83 19.13 5.77 1.64
C GLY A 83 18.55 6.55 2.81
N ASP A 84 17.27 6.31 3.09
CA ASP A 84 16.49 7.03 4.09
C ASP A 84 17.00 6.82 5.53
N GLN A 85 16.52 7.70 6.42
CA GLN A 85 16.83 7.65 7.83
C GLN A 85 16.26 6.37 8.47
N VAL A 86 17.10 5.61 9.17
CA VAL A 86 16.62 4.45 9.93
C VAL A 86 15.93 4.93 11.20
N MET A 87 14.63 4.66 11.29
CA MET A 87 13.82 4.98 12.45
C MET A 87 14.09 4.00 13.60
N GLY A 88 13.75 4.42 14.82
CA GLY A 88 13.86 3.59 16.01
C GLY A 88 13.26 4.23 17.25
N SER A 89 13.20 3.46 18.32
CA SER A 89 12.55 3.86 19.56
C SER A 89 13.44 3.63 20.78
N PHE A 90 13.25 4.46 21.80
CA PHE A 90 13.88 4.29 23.11
C PHE A 90 12.99 3.43 24.00
N ASP A 91 13.61 2.64 24.89
CA ASP A 91 12.91 2.10 26.04
C ASP A 91 12.50 3.22 27.02
N THR A 92 11.60 2.90 27.95
CA THR A 92 11.07 3.90 28.92
C THR A 92 12.17 4.55 29.75
N GLN A 93 13.24 3.83 30.05
CA GLN A 93 14.37 4.32 30.86
C GLN A 93 15.41 5.09 30.03
N ARG A 94 15.27 5.10 28.70
CA ARG A 94 16.29 5.56 27.73
C ARG A 94 17.65 4.90 27.98
N SER A 95 17.65 3.67 28.48
CA SER A 95 18.85 2.85 28.60
C SER A 95 19.20 2.19 27.27
N THR A 96 18.22 2.02 26.39
CA THR A 96 18.36 1.34 25.11
C THR A 96 17.58 2.08 24.02
N TRP A 97 18.19 2.21 22.85
CA TRP A 97 17.51 2.56 21.60
C TRP A 97 17.59 1.37 20.64
N ARG A 98 16.52 1.12 19.88
CA ARG A 98 16.45 0.03 18.90
C ARG A 98 15.85 0.51 17.59
N SER A 99 16.45 0.16 16.46
CA SER A 99 15.87 0.44 15.14
C SER A 99 14.57 -0.31 14.91
N THR A 100 13.68 0.26 14.11
CA THR A 100 12.42 -0.33 13.67
C THR A 100 12.50 -0.70 12.20
N GLY A 101 11.88 -1.82 11.81
CA GLY A 101 11.94 -2.33 10.45
C GLY A 101 13.23 -3.10 10.14
N THR A 102 13.31 -3.64 8.92
CA THR A 102 14.51 -4.27 8.36
C THR A 102 15.51 -3.23 7.90
N LEU A 103 16.78 -3.57 7.93
CA LEU A 103 17.84 -2.79 7.27
C LEU A 103 17.91 -3.18 5.79
N ASN A 104 18.19 -2.23 4.93
CA ASN A 104 18.35 -2.44 3.49
C ASN A 104 19.58 -3.32 3.19
N VAL A 105 19.52 -4.09 2.10
CA VAL A 105 20.67 -4.90 1.66
C VAL A 105 21.77 -4.07 1.02
N ALA A 106 23.00 -4.59 1.04
CA ALA A 106 24.17 -4.01 0.38
C ALA A 106 24.44 -2.53 0.76
N GLN A 107 24.06 -2.14 1.97
CA GLN A 107 24.22 -0.77 2.49
C GLN A 107 25.35 -0.69 3.50
N THR A 108 25.94 0.51 3.58
CA THR A 108 26.81 0.91 4.69
C THR A 108 26.04 1.81 5.63
N TYR A 109 25.94 1.42 6.89
CA TYR A 109 25.33 2.23 7.94
C TYR A 109 26.40 2.91 8.79
N THR A 110 26.11 4.15 9.20
CA THR A 110 26.89 4.87 10.22
C THR A 110 25.95 5.29 11.34
N VAL A 111 26.19 4.74 12.53
CA VAL A 111 25.43 5.00 13.75
C VAL A 111 26.23 5.96 14.62
N THR A 112 25.67 7.12 14.93
CA THR A 112 26.22 8.05 15.93
C THR A 112 25.28 8.13 17.10
N ALA A 113 25.77 7.75 18.28
CA ALA A 113 25.00 7.74 19.52
C ALA A 113 25.62 8.70 20.52
N THR A 114 24.78 9.50 21.17
CA THR A 114 25.18 10.36 22.29
C THR A 114 24.43 9.96 23.54
N GLY A 115 25.17 9.76 24.62
CA GLY A 115 24.65 9.45 25.94
C GLY A 115 25.05 10.50 26.94
N VAL A 116 24.34 10.56 28.07
CA VAL A 116 24.64 11.44 29.19
C VAL A 116 24.71 10.67 30.50
N ASN A 117 25.68 10.98 31.36
CA ASN A 117 25.73 10.44 32.73
C ASN A 117 24.79 11.24 33.67
N PRO A 118 24.59 10.81 34.93
CA PRO A 118 23.76 11.53 35.90
C PRO A 118 24.24 12.95 36.23
N ALA A 119 25.48 13.30 35.89
CA ALA A 119 26.02 14.66 36.03
C ALA A 119 25.73 15.56 34.81
N GLY A 120 25.05 15.05 33.79
CA GLY A 120 24.76 15.74 32.53
C GLY A 120 25.93 15.78 31.54
N GLN A 121 27.03 15.09 31.82
CA GLN A 121 28.19 15.05 30.92
C GLN A 121 27.91 14.10 29.75
N ALA A 122 28.09 14.61 28.52
CA ALA A 122 27.83 13.85 27.31
C ALA A 122 29.03 13.00 26.88
N THR A 123 28.75 11.86 26.26
CA THR A 123 29.73 11.01 25.55
C THR A 123 29.12 10.60 24.22
N THR A 124 29.86 10.77 23.14
CA THR A 124 29.42 10.40 21.78
C THR A 124 30.31 9.29 21.25
N VAL A 125 29.70 8.29 20.64
CA VAL A 125 30.39 7.19 19.95
C VAL A 125 29.81 7.03 18.55
N THR A 126 30.66 6.63 17.61
CA THR A 126 30.28 6.35 16.23
C THR A 126 30.71 4.94 15.86
N SER A 127 29.86 4.23 15.14
CA SER A 127 30.08 2.88 14.62
C SER A 127 29.63 2.83 13.17
N SER A 128 30.34 2.09 12.32
CA SER A 128 29.91 1.80 10.95
C SER A 128 29.94 0.31 10.67
N PHE A 129 29.00 -0.19 9.88
CA PHE A 129 28.95 -1.59 9.45
C PHE A 129 28.29 -1.71 8.08
N THR A 130 28.45 -2.86 7.41
CA THR A 130 27.78 -3.17 6.14
C THR A 130 26.78 -4.32 6.30
N THR A 131 25.63 -4.20 5.64
CA THR A 131 24.66 -5.30 5.55
C THR A 131 25.06 -6.29 4.46
N LEU A 132 24.46 -7.48 4.51
CA LEU A 132 24.68 -8.52 3.50
C LEU A 132 24.34 -8.04 2.09
N THR A 133 25.05 -8.60 1.10
CA THR A 133 24.70 -8.47 -0.31
C THR A 133 24.06 -9.79 -0.76
N PRO A 134 22.78 -9.80 -1.14
CA PRO A 134 22.08 -11.03 -1.47
C PRO A 134 22.55 -11.59 -2.81
N SER A 135 22.57 -12.92 -2.93
CA SER A 135 22.85 -13.63 -4.20
C SER A 135 21.60 -13.90 -5.03
N LYS A 136 20.42 -13.79 -4.40
CA LYS A 136 19.10 -13.91 -5.04
C LYS A 136 18.24 -12.74 -4.60
N THR A 137 17.44 -12.22 -5.51
CA THR A 137 16.58 -11.07 -5.24
C THR A 137 15.19 -11.31 -5.80
N PHE A 138 14.19 -10.63 -5.24
CA PHE A 138 12.86 -10.54 -5.85
C PHE A 138 12.50 -9.07 -6.05
N ARG A 139 11.60 -8.83 -7.01
CA ARG A 139 10.98 -7.52 -7.24
C ARG A 139 9.49 -7.64 -6.96
N THR A 140 8.90 -6.53 -6.54
CA THR A 140 7.47 -6.40 -6.31
C THR A 140 6.91 -5.40 -7.32
N HIS A 141 5.74 -5.72 -7.85
CA HIS A 141 4.93 -4.83 -8.66
C HIS A 141 3.60 -4.59 -7.94
N ILE A 142 3.07 -3.38 -8.05
CA ILE A 142 1.74 -3.01 -7.58
C ILE A 142 0.87 -2.69 -8.79
N PHE A 143 -0.38 -3.18 -8.80
CA PHE A 143 -1.28 -2.96 -9.93
C PHE A 143 -1.71 -1.49 -10.06
N GLU A 144 -2.01 -0.82 -8.95
CA GLU A 144 -2.60 0.50 -8.98
C GLU A 144 -1.62 1.56 -9.53
N GLY A 145 -2.10 2.39 -10.44
CA GLY A 145 -1.37 3.50 -11.04
C GLY A 145 -1.24 4.70 -10.12
N ASP A 146 -0.18 5.49 -10.33
CA ASP A 146 0.12 6.65 -9.49
C ASP A 146 -0.84 7.80 -9.75
N HIS A 147 -1.56 8.17 -8.68
CA HIS A 147 -2.64 9.15 -8.65
C HIS A 147 -3.84 8.82 -9.55
N ASP A 148 -3.96 7.57 -10.01
CA ASP A 148 -5.15 7.08 -10.70
C ASP A 148 -6.35 6.97 -9.74
N THR A 149 -7.55 6.94 -10.30
CA THR A 149 -8.81 6.88 -9.54
C THR A 149 -9.58 5.61 -9.86
N TYR A 150 -9.99 4.90 -8.81
CA TYR A 150 -10.67 3.60 -8.88
C TYR A 150 -12.02 3.62 -8.16
N GLY A 151 -12.84 2.62 -8.45
CA GLY A 151 -14.09 2.33 -7.77
C GLY A 151 -13.90 1.85 -6.33
N VAL A 152 -14.98 1.86 -5.56
CA VAL A 152 -14.95 1.55 -4.11
C VAL A 152 -14.63 0.09 -3.78
N GLY A 153 -14.65 -0.80 -4.77
CA GLY A 153 -14.32 -2.22 -4.61
C GLY A 153 -12.84 -2.54 -4.83
N MET A 154 -12.04 -1.60 -5.34
CA MET A 154 -10.66 -1.84 -5.78
C MET A 154 -9.76 -2.43 -4.67
N PRO A 155 -9.14 -3.61 -4.85
CA PRO A 155 -8.10 -4.10 -3.95
C PRO A 155 -6.78 -3.31 -4.12
N ILE A 156 -5.79 -3.61 -3.28
CA ILE A 156 -4.39 -3.32 -3.52
C ILE A 156 -3.75 -4.64 -3.94
N GLU A 157 -3.29 -4.77 -5.17
CA GLU A 157 -2.73 -6.03 -5.69
C GLU A 157 -1.22 -5.96 -5.83
N LEU A 158 -0.52 -6.92 -5.23
CA LEU A 158 0.93 -7.04 -5.33
C LEU A 158 1.32 -8.36 -5.98
N THR A 159 2.21 -8.27 -6.96
CA THR A 159 2.84 -9.44 -7.59
C THR A 159 4.34 -9.45 -7.37
N PHE A 160 4.90 -10.64 -7.20
CA PHE A 160 6.33 -10.84 -6.97
C PHE A 160 6.96 -11.56 -8.16
N SER A 161 8.19 -11.17 -8.51
CA SER A 161 8.93 -11.81 -9.61
C SER A 161 9.34 -13.27 -9.34
N HIS A 162 9.15 -13.74 -8.10
CA HIS A 162 9.51 -15.08 -7.62
C HIS A 162 8.63 -15.45 -6.43
N ALA A 163 8.35 -16.75 -6.28
CA ALA A 163 7.66 -17.33 -5.13
C ALA A 163 8.24 -16.88 -3.76
N ILE A 164 7.35 -16.39 -2.91
CA ILE A 164 7.58 -15.95 -1.54
C ILE A 164 7.17 -17.06 -0.58
N THR A 165 8.15 -17.67 0.08
CA THR A 165 7.91 -18.69 1.11
C THR A 165 7.81 -18.10 2.52
N ASN A 166 8.38 -16.92 2.75
CA ASN A 166 8.33 -16.20 4.03
C ASN A 166 7.30 -15.07 3.96
N LYS A 167 6.05 -15.46 3.71
CA LYS A 167 4.91 -14.57 3.52
C LYS A 167 4.68 -13.64 4.71
N ALA A 168 4.88 -14.14 5.94
CA ALA A 168 4.71 -13.35 7.16
C ALA A 168 5.72 -12.18 7.25
N ALA A 169 6.97 -12.37 6.83
CA ALA A 169 7.95 -11.28 6.83
C ALA A 169 7.63 -10.22 5.77
N VAL A 170 7.14 -10.65 4.60
CA VAL A 170 6.67 -9.73 3.56
C VAL A 170 5.45 -8.96 4.05
N GLU A 171 4.40 -9.63 4.55
CA GLU A 171 3.20 -8.96 5.08
C GLU A 171 3.52 -7.93 6.17
N GLN A 172 4.45 -8.22 7.08
CA GLN A 172 4.84 -7.28 8.14
C GLN A 172 5.44 -5.97 7.62
N ALA A 173 6.01 -5.99 6.41
CA ALA A 173 6.58 -4.83 5.75
C ALA A 173 5.58 -4.08 4.88
N LEU A 174 4.33 -4.55 4.77
CA LEU A 174 3.28 -3.91 3.97
C LEU A 174 2.44 -2.98 4.85
N HIS A 175 2.37 -1.72 4.45
CA HIS A 175 1.67 -0.67 5.17
C HIS A 175 0.67 0.05 4.27
N VAL A 176 -0.50 0.36 4.85
CA VAL A 176 -1.58 1.08 4.17
C VAL A 176 -1.92 2.32 4.98
N THR A 177 -1.91 3.48 4.33
CA THR A 177 -2.44 4.74 4.88
C THR A 177 -3.70 5.08 4.11
N SER A 178 -4.74 5.49 4.83
CA SER A 178 -6.02 5.84 4.22
C SER A 178 -6.54 7.14 4.82
N SER A 179 -6.98 8.08 3.98
CA SER A 179 -7.54 9.35 4.48
C SER A 179 -8.83 9.16 5.29
N GLN A 180 -9.52 8.03 5.11
CA GLN A 180 -10.66 7.59 5.90
C GLN A 180 -10.36 6.27 6.62
N PRO A 181 -10.72 6.08 7.90
CA PRO A 181 -10.42 4.84 8.61
C PRO A 181 -11.10 3.62 7.98
N VAL A 182 -10.33 2.54 7.80
CA VAL A 182 -10.83 1.24 7.33
C VAL A 182 -10.23 0.10 8.13
N VAL A 183 -10.92 -1.03 8.13
CA VAL A 183 -10.39 -2.32 8.57
C VAL A 183 -10.26 -3.21 7.34
N GLY A 184 -9.09 -3.77 7.10
CA GLY A 184 -8.84 -4.70 5.99
C GLY A 184 -7.88 -5.82 6.36
N ALA A 185 -7.55 -6.66 5.40
CA ALA A 185 -6.62 -7.76 5.60
C ALA A 185 -5.80 -7.99 4.33
N TRP A 186 -4.53 -8.35 4.52
CA TRP A 186 -3.72 -8.96 3.48
C TRP A 186 -4.12 -10.41 3.30
N TRP A 187 -4.09 -10.93 2.08
CA TRP A 187 -4.39 -12.32 1.81
C TRP A 187 -3.61 -12.82 0.59
N TRP A 188 -3.10 -14.05 0.67
CA TRP A 188 -2.33 -14.63 -0.43
C TRP A 188 -3.22 -15.48 -1.33
N LEU A 189 -3.22 -15.13 -2.62
CA LEU A 189 -3.82 -15.93 -3.68
C LEU A 189 -2.96 -17.19 -3.92
N ASP A 190 -1.65 -17.01 -4.03
CA ASP A 190 -0.65 -18.06 -4.21
C ASP A 190 0.70 -17.62 -3.59
N ASP A 191 1.83 -18.15 -4.06
CA ASP A 191 3.17 -17.78 -3.55
C ASP A 191 3.74 -16.50 -4.21
N GLU A 192 3.11 -15.97 -5.24
CA GLU A 192 3.58 -14.83 -6.04
C GLU A 192 2.60 -13.66 -6.04
N HIS A 193 1.41 -13.82 -5.45
CA HIS A 193 0.35 -12.81 -5.43
C HIS A 193 -0.21 -12.63 -4.01
N VAL A 194 -0.22 -11.37 -3.54
CA VAL A 194 -0.85 -10.97 -2.28
C VAL A 194 -1.65 -9.70 -2.50
N ASP A 195 -2.87 -9.71 -2.01
CA ASP A 195 -3.77 -8.58 -2.16
C ASP A 195 -4.18 -8.06 -0.78
N PHE A 196 -4.57 -6.79 -0.74
CA PHE A 196 -5.27 -6.20 0.40
C PHE A 196 -6.59 -5.64 -0.06
N ARG A 197 -7.64 -5.90 0.72
CA ARG A 197 -8.84 -5.08 0.65
C ARG A 197 -9.43 -4.82 2.02
N PRO A 198 -10.22 -3.75 2.18
CA PRO A 198 -11.00 -3.59 3.38
C PRO A 198 -12.11 -4.63 3.47
N ARG A 199 -12.56 -4.87 4.70
CA ARG A 199 -13.65 -5.80 5.03
C ARG A 199 -14.96 -5.39 4.35
N ASP A 200 -15.18 -4.09 4.32
CA ASP A 200 -16.29 -3.40 3.67
C ASP A 200 -15.70 -2.57 2.52
N TYR A 201 -16.50 -2.09 1.56
CA TYR A 201 -15.96 -1.29 0.45
C TYR A 201 -15.22 -0.05 0.96
N TRP A 202 -14.26 0.44 0.18
CA TRP A 202 -13.59 1.70 0.49
C TRP A 202 -14.61 2.84 0.62
N PRO A 203 -14.45 3.74 1.61
CA PRO A 203 -15.23 4.97 1.63
C PRO A 203 -14.93 5.77 0.35
N ALA A 204 -15.97 6.34 -0.27
CA ALA A 204 -15.82 7.22 -1.41
C ALA A 204 -14.91 8.42 -1.07
N HIS A 205 -14.20 8.94 -2.08
CA HIS A 205 -13.26 10.07 -1.94
C HIS A 205 -12.12 9.83 -0.94
N THR A 206 -11.66 8.58 -0.85
CA THR A 206 -10.50 8.19 -0.04
C THR A 206 -9.22 8.34 -0.84
N THR A 207 -8.18 8.89 -0.22
CA THR A 207 -6.80 8.77 -0.73
C THR A 207 -6.17 7.59 -0.03
N VAL A 208 -5.66 6.64 -0.81
CA VAL A 208 -4.97 5.45 -0.32
C VAL A 208 -3.50 5.57 -0.68
N SER A 209 -2.62 5.41 0.30
CA SER A 209 -1.18 5.32 0.09
C SER A 209 -0.67 3.99 0.62
N PHE A 210 -0.05 3.21 -0.26
CA PHE A 210 0.63 1.97 0.06
C PHE A 210 2.14 2.21 0.20
N THR A 211 2.74 1.60 1.22
CA THR A 211 4.20 1.54 1.41
C THR A 211 4.61 0.11 1.74
N GLY A 212 5.40 -0.52 0.87
CA GLY A 212 6.08 -1.77 1.12
C GLY A 212 7.55 -1.52 1.46
N LEU A 213 7.94 -1.69 2.72
CA LEU A 213 9.33 -1.59 3.20
C LEU A 213 10.10 -2.90 2.94
N LEU A 214 10.23 -3.26 1.66
CA LEU A 214 10.67 -4.58 1.22
C LEU A 214 12.17 -4.70 1.00
N ASP A 215 12.93 -3.60 0.95
CA ASP A 215 14.39 -3.67 0.90
C ASP A 215 14.93 -4.30 2.20
N GLY A 216 15.69 -5.39 2.06
CA GLY A 216 16.19 -6.14 3.20
C GLY A 216 15.25 -7.22 3.72
N VAL A 217 14.01 -7.30 3.25
CA VAL A 217 13.08 -8.36 3.65
C VAL A 217 13.46 -9.66 2.96
N GLN A 218 13.63 -10.73 3.74
CA GLN A 218 13.91 -12.06 3.22
C GLN A 218 12.61 -12.80 2.85
N GLY A 219 12.21 -12.73 1.59
CA GLY A 219 10.99 -13.38 1.07
C GLY A 219 11.11 -14.89 0.89
N ALA A 220 12.32 -15.41 0.71
CA ALA A 220 12.63 -16.86 0.70
C ALA A 220 14.07 -17.10 1.18
N PRO A 221 14.48 -18.34 1.52
CA PRO A 221 15.83 -18.62 1.98
C PRO A 221 16.92 -18.05 1.05
N GLY A 222 17.67 -17.07 1.56
CA GLY A 222 18.73 -16.36 0.83
C GLY A 222 18.26 -15.38 -0.26
N MET A 223 16.96 -15.15 -0.42
CA MET A 223 16.37 -14.25 -1.41
C MET A 223 15.74 -13.03 -0.73
N TYR A 224 16.16 -11.84 -1.17
CA TYR A 224 15.82 -10.57 -0.50
C TYR A 224 15.16 -9.58 -1.46
N GLY A 225 14.26 -8.76 -0.94
CA GLY A 225 13.85 -7.54 -1.64
C GLY A 225 14.99 -6.55 -1.66
N THR A 226 15.07 -5.76 -2.73
CA THR A 226 16.17 -4.79 -2.95
C THR A 226 15.69 -3.37 -3.18
N ALA A 227 14.39 -3.14 -2.98
CA ALA A 227 13.76 -1.85 -3.14
C ALA A 227 12.48 -1.82 -2.31
N ASP A 228 12.22 -0.66 -1.72
CA ASP A 228 10.92 -0.33 -1.18
C ASP A 228 9.98 0.09 -2.32
N LEU A 229 8.68 -0.01 -2.08
CA LEU A 229 7.63 0.35 -3.03
C LEU A 229 6.67 1.34 -2.37
N THR A 230 6.37 2.43 -3.04
CA THR A 230 5.36 3.40 -2.62
C THR A 230 4.40 3.65 -3.74
N GLN A 231 3.10 3.72 -3.43
CA GLN A 231 2.05 3.93 -4.40
C GLN A 231 0.95 4.77 -3.77
N THR A 232 0.40 5.75 -4.49
CA THR A 232 -0.78 6.50 -4.03
C THR A 232 -1.83 6.53 -5.12
N PHE A 233 -3.07 6.26 -4.75
CA PHE A 233 -4.22 6.29 -5.65
C PHE A 233 -5.46 6.83 -4.92
N LEU A 234 -6.52 7.05 -5.68
CA LEU A 234 -7.75 7.65 -5.22
C LEU A 234 -8.93 6.68 -5.36
N ILE A 235 -9.88 6.78 -4.44
CA ILE A 235 -11.19 6.16 -4.55
C ILE A 235 -12.19 7.23 -4.96
N GLY A 236 -12.92 6.97 -6.04
CA GLY A 236 -13.90 7.87 -6.63
C GLY A 236 -15.23 7.97 -5.86
N ASP A 237 -16.27 8.36 -6.59
CA ASP A 237 -17.66 8.18 -6.12
C ASP A 237 -17.96 6.68 -5.94
N SER A 238 -18.90 6.35 -5.06
CA SER A 238 -19.43 4.99 -5.02
C SER A 238 -20.39 4.78 -6.18
N LEU A 239 -20.04 3.92 -7.12
CA LEU A 239 -20.94 3.42 -8.16
C LEU A 239 -21.00 1.90 -8.08
N ILE A 240 -22.20 1.35 -7.81
CA ILE A 240 -22.40 -0.08 -7.59
C ILE A 240 -23.57 -0.54 -8.44
N VAL A 241 -23.40 -1.67 -9.14
CA VAL A 241 -24.48 -2.25 -9.94
C VAL A 241 -24.89 -3.62 -9.40
N THR A 242 -26.19 -3.89 -9.46
CA THR A 242 -26.75 -5.21 -9.18
C THR A 242 -27.63 -5.64 -10.36
N ALA A 243 -27.21 -6.67 -11.09
CA ALA A 243 -27.95 -7.25 -12.19
C ALA A 243 -28.60 -8.57 -11.74
N SER A 244 -29.90 -8.68 -11.95
CA SER A 244 -30.65 -9.91 -11.63
C SER A 244 -31.04 -10.63 -12.91
N THR A 245 -30.62 -11.89 -13.02
CA THR A 245 -30.95 -12.76 -14.16
C THR A 245 -32.43 -13.19 -14.15
N THR A 246 -33.12 -13.06 -13.01
CA THR A 246 -34.52 -13.47 -12.87
C THR A 246 -35.51 -12.34 -13.08
N THR A 247 -35.15 -11.12 -12.65
CA THR A 247 -35.99 -9.94 -12.87
C THR A 247 -35.63 -9.24 -14.18
N HIS A 248 -34.50 -9.58 -14.81
CA HIS A 248 -33.98 -8.96 -16.04
C HIS A 248 -33.78 -7.45 -15.90
N HIS A 249 -33.35 -7.01 -14.71
CA HIS A 249 -33.13 -5.62 -14.39
C HIS A 249 -31.76 -5.41 -13.75
N MET A 250 -31.13 -4.30 -14.09
CA MET A 250 -29.92 -3.82 -13.45
C MET A 250 -30.21 -2.53 -12.71
N GLN A 251 -29.97 -2.56 -11.40
CA GLN A 251 -30.06 -1.39 -10.55
C GLN A 251 -28.67 -0.79 -10.41
N VAL A 252 -28.57 0.52 -10.60
CA VAL A 252 -27.34 1.30 -10.45
C VAL A 252 -27.50 2.23 -9.26
N TYR A 253 -26.62 2.06 -8.29
CA TYR A 253 -26.58 2.85 -7.09
C TYR A 253 -25.38 3.78 -7.14
N ARG A 254 -25.62 5.06 -6.92
CA ARG A 254 -24.56 6.04 -6.77
C ARG A 254 -24.62 6.67 -5.39
N ASN A 255 -23.50 6.63 -4.67
CA ASN A 255 -23.38 7.17 -3.31
C ASN A 255 -24.51 6.66 -2.39
N GLY A 256 -24.82 5.36 -2.52
CA GLY A 256 -25.82 4.65 -1.72
C GLY A 256 -27.29 4.91 -2.10
N GLN A 257 -27.56 5.68 -3.17
CA GLN A 257 -28.92 5.95 -3.65
C GLN A 257 -29.16 5.25 -4.99
N LEU A 258 -30.35 4.64 -5.15
CA LEU A 258 -30.76 4.09 -6.44
C LEU A 258 -30.91 5.24 -7.44
N GLN A 259 -30.05 5.29 -8.44
CA GLN A 259 -30.04 6.30 -9.49
C GLN A 259 -30.77 5.81 -10.73
N TYR A 260 -30.53 4.54 -11.10
CA TYR A 260 -31.13 3.93 -12.28
C TYR A 260 -31.63 2.52 -12.01
N ASP A 261 -32.67 2.15 -12.74
CA ASP A 261 -33.19 0.80 -12.84
C ASP A 261 -33.46 0.52 -14.32
N TRP A 262 -32.58 -0.25 -14.95
CA TRP A 262 -32.57 -0.46 -16.39
C TRP A 262 -32.98 -1.89 -16.74
N PRO A 263 -33.85 -2.08 -17.74
CA PRO A 263 -34.13 -3.41 -18.26
C PRO A 263 -32.87 -3.95 -18.96
N ILE A 264 -32.50 -5.19 -18.70
CA ILE A 264 -31.33 -5.86 -19.26
C ILE A 264 -31.69 -7.24 -19.81
N SER A 265 -30.80 -7.83 -20.59
CA SER A 265 -30.84 -9.25 -20.94
C SER A 265 -29.49 -9.86 -20.61
N THR A 266 -29.47 -10.94 -19.84
CA THR A 266 -28.23 -11.63 -19.46
C THR A 266 -27.96 -12.83 -20.36
N GLY A 267 -27.06 -13.72 -19.93
CA GLY A 267 -26.69 -14.95 -20.60
C GLY A 267 -27.86 -15.93 -20.75
N LYS A 268 -28.11 -16.40 -21.98
CA LYS A 268 -29.13 -17.43 -22.23
C LYS A 268 -28.73 -18.76 -21.58
N ARG A 269 -29.71 -19.63 -21.32
CA ARG A 269 -29.46 -20.98 -20.78
C ARG A 269 -28.31 -21.71 -21.51
N GLY A 270 -27.32 -22.16 -20.75
CA GLY A 270 -26.11 -22.83 -21.26
C GLY A 270 -24.95 -21.87 -21.56
N HIS A 271 -25.20 -20.57 -21.49
CA HIS A 271 -24.24 -19.47 -21.51
C HIS A 271 -24.65 -18.44 -20.43
N ASP A 272 -25.11 -18.95 -19.28
CA ASP A 272 -25.62 -18.14 -18.19
C ASP A 272 -24.52 -17.18 -17.68
N THR A 273 -24.87 -15.94 -17.34
CA THR A 273 -23.90 -14.99 -16.74
C THR A 273 -23.51 -15.47 -15.35
N PRO A 274 -22.23 -15.59 -14.99
CA PRO A 274 -21.85 -16.20 -13.71
C PRO A 274 -22.23 -15.31 -12.50
N ASP A 275 -22.78 -15.93 -11.45
CA ASP A 275 -23.19 -15.27 -10.19
C ASP A 275 -21.96 -14.73 -9.45
N GLY A 276 -22.13 -13.68 -8.64
CA GLY A 276 -21.07 -13.15 -7.78
C GLY A 276 -20.94 -11.63 -7.81
N THR A 277 -20.14 -11.11 -6.87
CA THR A 277 -19.70 -9.72 -6.88
C THR A 277 -18.30 -9.63 -7.47
N TYR A 278 -18.23 -9.18 -8.72
CA TYR A 278 -17.02 -8.85 -9.47
C TYR A 278 -16.73 -7.36 -9.34
N LEU A 279 -15.64 -6.92 -9.95
CA LEU A 279 -15.35 -5.51 -10.18
C LEU A 279 -15.19 -5.24 -11.67
N THR A 280 -15.53 -4.02 -12.10
CA THR A 280 -15.21 -3.58 -13.47
C THR A 280 -13.72 -3.49 -13.68
N ILE A 281 -13.26 -3.81 -14.89
CA ILE A 281 -11.84 -4.04 -15.22
C ILE A 281 -11.31 -2.96 -16.16
N ASP A 282 -11.84 -2.97 -17.38
CA ASP A 282 -11.47 -2.10 -18.47
C ASP A 282 -12.72 -1.79 -19.29
N LYS A 283 -12.59 -0.82 -20.19
CA LYS A 283 -13.69 -0.43 -21.07
C LYS A 283 -13.20 -0.02 -22.45
N ALA A 284 -14.00 -0.35 -23.46
CA ALA A 284 -13.71 -0.07 -24.85
C ALA A 284 -14.95 0.43 -25.60
N ASN A 285 -14.71 1.26 -26.62
CA ASN A 285 -15.76 1.82 -27.45
C ASN A 285 -15.25 2.09 -28.89
N PRO A 286 -15.52 1.19 -29.86
CA PRO A 286 -16.15 -0.12 -29.69
C PRO A 286 -15.19 -1.18 -29.13
N GLU A 287 -15.75 -2.26 -28.56
CA GLU A 287 -15.05 -3.53 -28.28
C GLU A 287 -15.33 -4.52 -29.41
N GLU A 288 -14.32 -5.24 -29.88
CA GLU A 288 -14.51 -6.38 -30.79
C GLU A 288 -14.90 -7.62 -29.99
N MET A 289 -16.16 -8.02 -30.08
CA MET A 289 -16.67 -9.22 -29.40
C MET A 289 -16.82 -10.38 -30.39
N LYS A 290 -16.09 -11.46 -30.14
CA LYS A 290 -16.16 -12.73 -30.89
C LYS A 290 -15.94 -13.93 -29.96
N PRO A 291 -16.53 -15.10 -30.24
CA PRO A 291 -16.29 -16.30 -29.45
C PRO A 291 -14.86 -16.80 -29.66
N SER A 292 -14.23 -17.29 -28.59
CA SER A 292 -12.84 -17.77 -28.61
C SER A 292 -12.71 -19.21 -29.13
N ASP A 293 -13.79 -19.99 -29.06
CA ASP A 293 -13.84 -21.43 -29.31
C ASP A 293 -14.61 -21.82 -30.59
N ILE A 294 -15.33 -20.88 -31.20
CA ILE A 294 -16.11 -21.09 -32.43
C ILE A 294 -15.40 -20.39 -33.59
N ALA A 295 -15.10 -21.14 -34.67
CA ALA A 295 -14.41 -20.59 -35.84
C ALA A 295 -15.38 -19.87 -36.81
N PRO A 296 -14.90 -18.89 -37.61
CA PRO A 296 -15.70 -18.28 -38.66
C PRO A 296 -16.39 -19.32 -39.57
N GLY A 297 -17.70 -19.18 -39.75
CA GLY A 297 -18.53 -20.09 -40.55
C GLY A 297 -19.12 -21.29 -39.79
N GLN A 298 -18.79 -21.46 -38.50
CA GLN A 298 -19.46 -22.43 -37.64
C GLN A 298 -20.76 -21.87 -37.03
N PRO A 299 -21.78 -22.70 -36.77
CA PRO A 299 -22.99 -22.28 -36.06
C PRO A 299 -22.64 -21.63 -34.72
N GLY A 300 -23.15 -20.42 -34.48
CA GLY A 300 -22.89 -19.66 -33.25
C GLY A 300 -21.73 -18.66 -33.33
N TYR A 301 -20.96 -18.64 -34.43
CA TYR A 301 -19.94 -17.61 -34.64
C TYR A 301 -20.58 -16.21 -34.73
N TYR A 302 -20.01 -15.25 -34.02
CA TYR A 302 -20.32 -13.83 -34.13
C TYR A 302 -19.04 -13.00 -34.11
N ASP A 303 -19.10 -11.82 -34.70
CA ASP A 303 -17.99 -10.86 -34.74
C ASP A 303 -18.62 -9.47 -34.80
N LEU A 304 -18.67 -8.81 -33.64
CA LEU A 304 -19.43 -7.58 -33.44
C LEU A 304 -18.52 -6.48 -32.91
N GLN A 305 -18.69 -5.28 -33.46
CA GLN A 305 -18.13 -4.06 -32.89
C GLN A 305 -19.18 -3.44 -31.97
N VAL A 306 -18.96 -3.57 -30.67
CA VAL A 306 -19.96 -3.28 -29.63
C VAL A 306 -19.58 -2.00 -28.88
N PRO A 307 -20.37 -0.91 -29.02
CA PRO A 307 -20.12 0.34 -28.31
C PRO A 307 -20.28 0.20 -26.79
N TRP A 308 -19.64 1.12 -26.06
CA TRP A 308 -19.88 1.35 -24.63
C TRP A 308 -19.75 0.07 -23.78
N SER A 309 -18.67 -0.68 -23.97
CA SER A 309 -18.46 -1.98 -23.32
C SER A 309 -17.57 -1.83 -22.10
N VAL A 310 -18.04 -2.31 -20.94
CA VAL A 310 -17.30 -2.35 -19.67
C VAL A 310 -17.13 -3.81 -19.26
N ARG A 311 -15.90 -4.29 -19.11
CA ARG A 311 -15.58 -5.68 -18.78
C ARG A 311 -15.65 -5.92 -17.28
N PHE A 312 -16.10 -7.11 -16.85
CA PHE A 312 -16.07 -7.50 -15.43
C PHE A 312 -15.58 -8.94 -15.15
N THR A 313 -15.30 -9.73 -16.20
CA THR A 313 -14.59 -11.02 -16.08
C THR A 313 -13.40 -11.09 -17.05
N TRP A 314 -12.40 -11.92 -16.76
CA TRP A 314 -11.29 -12.16 -17.70
C TRP A 314 -11.71 -13.06 -18.86
N SER A 315 -12.73 -13.90 -18.67
CA SER A 315 -13.32 -14.81 -19.65
C SER A 315 -14.16 -14.09 -20.72
N GLY A 316 -14.51 -12.82 -20.50
CA GLY A 316 -15.04 -11.93 -21.53
C GLY A 316 -16.52 -11.57 -21.36
N ASP A 317 -17.02 -11.47 -20.14
CA ASP A 317 -18.34 -10.89 -19.87
C ASP A 317 -18.25 -9.37 -19.67
N PHE A 318 -19.18 -8.68 -20.32
CA PHE A 318 -19.25 -7.21 -20.34
C PHE A 318 -20.65 -6.72 -20.02
N LEU A 319 -20.74 -5.51 -19.46
CA LEU A 319 -21.92 -4.65 -19.51
C LEU A 319 -21.80 -3.76 -20.74
N HIS A 320 -22.71 -3.87 -21.71
CA HIS A 320 -22.53 -3.18 -23.00
C HIS A 320 -23.82 -2.81 -23.73
N ASP A 321 -23.68 -1.94 -24.74
CA ASP A 321 -24.75 -1.60 -25.67
C ASP A 321 -25.20 -2.86 -26.43
N ALA A 322 -26.49 -3.17 -26.38
CA ALA A 322 -27.10 -4.21 -27.17
C ALA A 322 -28.34 -3.69 -27.92
N TYR A 323 -28.14 -2.71 -28.79
CA TYR A 323 -29.18 -2.15 -29.66
C TYR A 323 -29.99 -3.21 -30.42
N TRP A 324 -29.40 -4.39 -30.68
CA TRP A 324 -30.06 -5.50 -31.36
C TRP A 324 -31.03 -6.32 -30.49
N SER A 325 -30.94 -6.23 -29.16
CA SER A 325 -31.75 -7.03 -28.22
C SER A 325 -32.66 -6.22 -27.30
N VAL A 326 -32.95 -4.96 -27.64
CA VAL A 326 -33.80 -4.08 -26.82
C VAL A 326 -35.20 -4.63 -26.58
N GLY A 327 -35.71 -5.49 -27.47
CA GLY A 327 -37.01 -6.15 -27.32
C GLY A 327 -37.02 -7.28 -26.29
N GLN A 328 -35.85 -7.79 -25.90
CA GLN A 328 -35.67 -8.87 -24.92
C GLN A 328 -35.26 -8.35 -23.55
N GLN A 329 -34.64 -7.18 -23.49
CA GLN A 329 -34.24 -6.52 -22.24
C GLN A 329 -35.47 -6.31 -21.34
N GLY A 330 -35.38 -6.76 -20.08
CA GLY A 330 -36.50 -6.73 -19.13
C GLY A 330 -37.43 -7.95 -19.21
N SER A 331 -37.16 -8.94 -20.06
CA SER A 331 -38.05 -10.10 -20.23
C SER A 331 -37.38 -11.45 -20.47
N SER A 332 -36.24 -11.52 -21.17
CA SER A 332 -35.62 -12.80 -21.52
C SER A 332 -34.13 -12.65 -21.81
N ASP A 333 -33.35 -13.65 -21.44
CA ASP A 333 -31.90 -13.69 -21.62
C ASP A 333 -31.50 -14.27 -22.98
N VAL A 334 -30.70 -13.51 -23.74
CA VAL A 334 -30.28 -13.87 -25.11
C VAL A 334 -28.79 -13.74 -25.38
N SER A 335 -27.99 -13.25 -24.43
CA SER A 335 -26.55 -13.07 -24.61
C SER A 335 -25.78 -14.41 -24.45
N HIS A 336 -24.46 -14.36 -24.61
CA HIS A 336 -23.55 -15.48 -24.33
C HIS A 336 -22.82 -15.35 -22.98
N GLY A 337 -23.34 -14.51 -22.07
CA GLY A 337 -22.75 -14.24 -20.75
C GLY A 337 -22.77 -12.74 -20.41
N CYS A 338 -22.63 -11.88 -21.41
CA CYS A 338 -22.74 -10.43 -21.23
C CYS A 338 -24.08 -9.95 -20.65
N VAL A 339 -24.06 -8.77 -20.04
CA VAL A 339 -25.23 -7.99 -19.65
C VAL A 339 -25.57 -7.00 -20.78
N ASN A 340 -26.55 -7.36 -21.60
CA ASN A 340 -27.05 -6.54 -22.69
C ASN A 340 -27.88 -5.37 -22.13
N MET A 341 -27.48 -4.13 -22.44
CA MET A 341 -28.13 -2.91 -21.95
C MET A 341 -28.74 -2.07 -23.09
N PRO A 342 -29.74 -1.22 -22.79
CA PRO A 342 -30.22 -0.21 -23.72
C PRO A 342 -29.07 0.72 -24.12
N PRO A 343 -28.99 1.20 -25.38
CA PRO A 343 -27.86 2.01 -25.86
C PRO A 343 -27.54 3.22 -24.98
N GLN A 344 -28.57 3.96 -24.55
CA GLN A 344 -28.38 5.13 -23.69
C GLN A 344 -27.90 4.74 -22.29
N ALA A 345 -28.39 3.63 -21.74
CA ALA A 345 -27.96 3.13 -20.44
C ALA A 345 -26.49 2.70 -20.48
N ALA A 346 -26.08 1.96 -21.52
CA ALA A 346 -24.70 1.54 -21.71
C ALA A 346 -23.75 2.74 -21.81
N GLN A 347 -24.13 3.75 -22.61
CA GLN A 347 -23.37 4.98 -22.73
C GLN A 347 -23.23 5.72 -21.39
N THR A 348 -24.33 5.87 -20.64
CA THR A 348 -24.32 6.52 -19.32
C THR A 348 -23.41 5.77 -18.36
N TYR A 349 -23.56 4.45 -18.25
CA TYR A 349 -22.74 3.63 -17.36
C TYR A 349 -21.24 3.72 -17.73
N TYR A 350 -20.89 3.56 -19.00
CA TYR A 350 -19.52 3.68 -19.50
C TYR A 350 -18.85 5.02 -19.11
N GLN A 351 -19.62 6.10 -19.09
CA GLN A 351 -19.12 7.44 -18.76
C GLN A 351 -18.95 7.67 -17.25
N GLU A 352 -19.77 7.02 -16.42
CA GLU A 352 -19.74 7.19 -14.96
C GLU A 352 -18.79 6.20 -14.27
N GLU A 353 -18.57 5.04 -14.88
CA GLU A 353 -17.78 3.94 -14.30
C GLU A 353 -16.29 4.26 -14.15
N LEU A 354 -15.72 3.70 -13.08
CA LEU A 354 -14.29 3.61 -12.82
C LEU A 354 -13.88 2.15 -12.61
N PRO A 355 -12.71 1.71 -13.10
CA PRO A 355 -12.19 0.37 -12.79
C PRO A 355 -12.21 0.12 -11.28
N GLY A 356 -12.66 -1.06 -10.87
CA GLY A 356 -12.86 -1.39 -9.46
C GLY A 356 -14.26 -1.10 -8.92
N ASP A 357 -15.21 -0.65 -9.76
CA ASP A 357 -16.61 -0.48 -9.36
C ASP A 357 -17.30 -1.85 -9.20
N PRO A 358 -18.02 -2.11 -8.08
CA PRO A 358 -18.65 -3.42 -7.87
C PRO A 358 -19.78 -3.75 -8.86
N VAL A 359 -19.71 -4.94 -9.46
CA VAL A 359 -20.72 -5.55 -10.31
C VAL A 359 -21.23 -6.82 -9.66
N THR A 360 -22.45 -6.79 -9.13
CA THR A 360 -23.07 -7.97 -8.51
C THR A 360 -24.10 -8.61 -9.44
N ILE A 361 -23.81 -9.81 -9.93
CA ILE A 361 -24.77 -10.68 -10.59
C ILE A 361 -25.51 -11.48 -9.52
N THR A 362 -26.83 -11.60 -9.66
CA THR A 362 -27.67 -12.32 -8.69
C THR A 362 -28.64 -13.28 -9.38
N ASN A 363 -28.90 -14.39 -8.69
CA ASN A 363 -29.87 -15.43 -9.06
C ASN A 363 -29.49 -16.19 -10.34
N SER A 364 -28.22 -16.14 -10.75
CA SER A 364 -27.75 -16.97 -11.85
C SER A 364 -27.65 -18.45 -11.44
N PRO A 365 -27.98 -19.41 -12.33
CA PRO A 365 -27.70 -20.82 -12.08
C PRO A 365 -26.22 -21.19 -12.26
N LEU A 366 -25.39 -20.31 -12.83
CA LEU A 366 -23.96 -20.53 -13.00
C LEU A 366 -23.19 -19.88 -11.85
N ALA A 367 -22.40 -20.67 -11.12
CA ALA A 367 -21.51 -20.14 -10.09
C ALA A 367 -20.35 -19.34 -10.70
N GLY A 368 -19.90 -18.33 -9.98
CA GLY A 368 -18.67 -17.60 -10.29
C GLY A 368 -17.43 -18.48 -10.20
N THR A 369 -16.39 -18.12 -10.93
CA THR A 369 -15.10 -18.82 -10.92
C THR A 369 -14.04 -17.93 -10.26
N ASN A 370 -13.38 -18.42 -9.22
CA ASN A 370 -12.28 -17.69 -8.58
C ASN A 370 -11.17 -17.40 -9.60
N GLY A 371 -10.71 -16.15 -9.63
CA GLY A 371 -9.71 -15.67 -10.57
C GLY A 371 -10.23 -15.38 -11.98
N ASP A 372 -11.54 -15.45 -12.24
CA ASP A 372 -12.15 -14.97 -13.48
C ASP A 372 -12.69 -13.53 -13.32
N GLY A 373 -11.78 -12.56 -13.47
CA GLY A 373 -11.97 -11.17 -13.06
C GLY A 373 -11.40 -10.92 -11.65
N TRP A 374 -11.66 -9.73 -11.13
CA TRP A 374 -11.39 -9.40 -9.74
C TRP A 374 -12.45 -10.04 -8.84
N THR A 375 -12.04 -11.13 -8.18
CA THR A 375 -12.92 -12.00 -7.39
C THR A 375 -12.65 -11.92 -5.88
N ASP A 376 -11.91 -10.90 -5.42
CA ASP A 376 -11.62 -10.62 -4.01
C ASP A 376 -12.88 -10.60 -3.13
N TRP A 377 -14.01 -10.18 -3.71
CA TRP A 377 -15.30 -10.05 -3.06
C TRP A 377 -16.12 -11.36 -3.05
N PHE A 378 -15.58 -12.46 -3.60
CA PHE A 378 -16.14 -13.80 -3.42
C PHE A 378 -15.76 -14.38 -2.06
N TYR A 379 -14.58 -13.98 -1.56
CA TYR A 379 -14.08 -14.45 -0.28
C TYR A 379 -14.76 -13.70 0.86
N SER A 380 -15.31 -14.46 1.80
CA SER A 380 -15.79 -13.91 3.06
C SER A 380 -14.63 -13.35 3.89
N TRP A 381 -14.95 -12.40 4.79
CA TRP A 381 -13.97 -11.83 5.70
C TRP A 381 -13.16 -12.87 6.51
N PRO A 382 -13.76 -13.95 7.06
CA PRO A 382 -13.00 -15.03 7.70
C PRO A 382 -12.04 -15.76 6.75
N GLN A 383 -12.41 -15.97 5.48
CA GLN A 383 -11.53 -16.63 4.50
C GLN A 383 -10.30 -15.76 4.18
N LEU A 384 -10.48 -14.44 4.07
CA LEU A 384 -9.34 -13.53 3.88
C LEU A 384 -8.37 -13.59 5.06
N LEU A 385 -8.88 -13.55 6.29
CA LEU A 385 -8.05 -13.67 7.50
C LEU A 385 -7.33 -15.02 7.59
N ASP A 386 -7.96 -16.10 7.14
CA ASP A 386 -7.34 -17.43 7.09
C ASP A 386 -6.20 -17.49 6.04
N LYS A 387 -6.36 -16.78 4.93
CA LYS A 387 -5.35 -16.66 3.86
C LYS A 387 -4.24 -15.64 4.15
N SER A 388 -4.40 -14.78 5.16
CA SER A 388 -3.32 -13.94 5.68
C SER A 388 -2.26 -14.82 6.36
N ALA A 389 -0.99 -14.61 6.03
CA ALA A 389 0.13 -15.27 6.71
C ALA A 389 0.27 -14.84 8.18
N LEU A 390 -0.24 -13.65 8.54
CA LEU A 390 -0.26 -13.16 9.92
C LEU A 390 -1.56 -13.50 10.67
N HIS A 391 -2.62 -13.91 9.97
CA HIS A 391 -3.97 -14.11 10.53
C HIS A 391 -4.49 -12.89 11.31
N LYS A 392 -4.11 -11.68 10.86
CA LYS A 392 -4.43 -10.42 11.53
C LYS A 392 -5.23 -9.51 10.61
N ALA A 393 -6.09 -8.73 11.22
CA ALA A 393 -6.67 -7.58 10.55
C ALA A 393 -5.69 -6.41 10.57
N VAL A 394 -5.90 -5.46 9.68
CA VAL A 394 -5.16 -4.22 9.55
C VAL A 394 -6.14 -3.08 9.78
N GLN A 395 -5.88 -2.25 10.79
CA GLN A 395 -6.56 -0.97 10.96
C GLN A 395 -5.73 0.09 10.25
N ALA A 396 -6.24 0.65 9.17
CA ALA A 396 -5.60 1.71 8.40
C ALA A 396 -6.37 3.03 8.55
N GLY A 397 -5.64 4.14 8.66
CA GLY A 397 -6.22 5.48 8.73
C GLY A 397 -5.18 6.55 8.41
N PRO A 398 -5.47 7.83 8.70
CA PRO A 398 -4.60 8.94 8.28
C PRO A 398 -3.19 8.92 8.87
N ASN A 399 -2.98 8.14 9.94
CA ASN A 399 -1.71 8.02 10.65
C ASN A 399 -0.97 6.71 10.30
N GLY A 400 -1.37 6.02 9.24
CA GLY A 400 -0.82 4.72 8.82
C GLY A 400 -1.66 3.52 9.27
N SER A 401 -1.08 2.33 9.17
CA SER A 401 -1.73 1.06 9.51
C SER A 401 -1.08 0.34 10.69
N THR A 402 -1.90 -0.42 11.41
CA THR A 402 -1.44 -1.36 12.45
C THR A 402 -2.13 -2.71 12.31
N PHE A 403 -1.39 -3.78 12.60
CA PHE A 403 -1.95 -5.12 12.70
C PHE A 403 -2.64 -5.32 14.05
N VAL A 404 -3.88 -5.80 14.04
CA VAL A 404 -4.69 -6.05 15.24
C VAL A 404 -5.22 -7.49 15.24
N ALA A 405 -5.52 -8.02 16.43
CA ALA A 405 -6.12 -9.35 16.50
C ALA A 405 -7.56 -9.30 15.92
N PRO A 406 -8.00 -10.31 15.14
CA PRO A 406 -9.36 -10.30 14.59
C PRO A 406 -10.46 -10.14 15.64
N SER A 407 -10.24 -10.64 16.86
CA SER A 407 -11.18 -10.50 17.99
C SER A 407 -11.31 -9.07 18.54
N GLU A 408 -10.35 -8.19 18.24
CA GLU A 408 -10.35 -6.78 18.66
C GLU A 408 -11.10 -5.89 17.65
N VAL A 409 -11.44 -6.43 16.48
CA VAL A 409 -12.15 -5.72 15.43
C VAL A 409 -13.66 -5.75 15.74
N PRO A 410 -14.34 -4.58 15.84
CA PRO A 410 -15.78 -4.53 15.98
C PRO A 410 -16.49 -5.22 14.80
N ALA A 411 -17.65 -5.82 15.04
CA ALA A 411 -18.48 -6.38 13.98
C ALA A 411 -18.80 -5.33 12.90
N SER A 412 -18.85 -5.73 11.63
CA SER A 412 -19.26 -4.83 10.56
C SER A 412 -20.73 -4.46 10.71
N THR A 413 -21.04 -3.20 10.42
CA THR A 413 -22.41 -2.70 10.27
C THR A 413 -22.77 -2.45 8.80
N ALA A 414 -21.90 -2.85 7.87
CA ALA A 414 -22.13 -2.68 6.44
C ALA A 414 -23.34 -3.52 5.97
N GLY A 415 -24.15 -2.92 5.11
CA GLY A 415 -25.23 -3.58 4.40
C GLY A 415 -24.81 -3.92 2.96
N ALA A 416 -24.97 -5.18 2.60
CA ALA A 416 -24.86 -5.61 1.21
C ALA A 416 -26.10 -5.17 0.40
N PRO A 417 -25.97 -4.89 -0.90
CA PRO A 417 -24.72 -4.89 -1.67
C PRO A 417 -24.02 -3.52 -1.72
N LEU A 418 -24.53 -2.50 -1.01
CA LEU A 418 -24.13 -1.10 -1.21
C LEU A 418 -22.86 -0.68 -0.45
N THR A 419 -22.47 -1.43 0.58
CA THR A 419 -21.30 -1.11 1.40
C THR A 419 -20.37 -2.30 1.60
N THR A 420 -20.78 -3.47 1.12
CA THR A 420 -19.98 -4.70 1.07
C THR A 420 -20.65 -5.68 0.12
N ALA A 421 -19.95 -6.74 -0.25
CA ALA A 421 -20.49 -7.82 -1.05
C ALA A 421 -21.43 -8.73 -0.22
N PRO A 422 -22.46 -9.35 -0.82
CA PRO A 422 -23.27 -10.34 -0.12
C PRO A 422 -22.43 -11.54 0.32
N ALA A 423 -22.75 -12.13 1.47
CA ALA A 423 -22.10 -13.37 1.90
C ALA A 423 -22.47 -14.53 0.94
N ASN A 424 -21.49 -15.37 0.61
CA ASN A 424 -21.67 -16.50 -0.33
C ASN A 424 -22.26 -16.10 -1.68
N ASN A 425 -21.90 -14.90 -2.18
CA ASN A 425 -22.48 -14.28 -3.38
C ASN A 425 -22.21 -15.01 -4.70
N SER A 426 -21.13 -15.76 -4.81
CA SER A 426 -20.70 -16.34 -6.09
C SER A 426 -21.15 -17.78 -6.28
N ALA A 427 -21.68 -18.42 -5.22
CA ALA A 427 -21.84 -19.87 -5.14
C ALA A 427 -20.58 -20.66 -5.58
N ALA A 428 -19.42 -19.99 -5.62
CA ALA A 428 -18.15 -20.55 -6.03
C ALA A 428 -17.70 -21.53 -4.95
N ALA A 429 -17.30 -22.73 -5.38
CA ALA A 429 -16.78 -23.79 -4.52
C ALA A 429 -15.36 -23.49 -4.01
#